data_AF-A0A1E9ARA3-F1
#
_entry.id   AF-A0A1E9ARA3-F1
#
_cell.length_a   1.000
_cell.length_b   1.000
_cell.length_c   1.000
_cell.angle_alpha   90.00
_cell.angle_beta   90.00
_cell.angle_gamma   90.00
#
_symmetry.space_group_name_H-M   'P 1'
#
loop_
_entity.id
_entity.type
_entity.pdbx_description
1 polymer ?
#
loop_
_entity_poly.entity_id
_entity_poly.type
_entity_poly.pdbx_seq_one_letter_code
_entity_poly.pdbx_strand_id
1 'polypeptide(L)'
;MKKKILAILLVLVAAMTLGACSANTTSYLDSAQKVADWKGSKVSGKLEYNVEVKDPESGETEKINFPVSLTGEQMGRDKAHVVMNMDFSKFKELIAKKAGSDEEIASLNKDVPDKIKMDIFVKDNEVIMSKDIFALAGDGLKDIKEDYISIANEENGLSPKATKYFSSEEFKTDLLDLMNTASKEIKQGIDYKVEGNTYTLNTTSDAVIDEFIKYADSIMKNWDAVSTSALKIVDKAGLPLGEEEKKDFKELNKEYKAEDLKEAAKGIKETIKGSSLSEKTTFEENKCKQELALTFNFAEFVKVSVKGNVDTVKDETVKINFPTSVKKLTMDEYLKLIMPEMNTNFVTVRVNGEDITFDDMEALPQIINDRTMLGARTFYEKIGAKVDWNGKDKTVTVTKGSDKIVLTIGANKALVNGKEVALDSPATIIKDRTYIPVRFVSEAFGYKVKYDANEGMPIVDIFNITEKELADKLLQIEKEENYKMLASMKSDLKDEEVVKTLKELYEGEELDKILAAKADLDKNPELLKKYQDLVKKEMEDLLGDDKEEAKEADKKEDKEVKEEKVAEKTEKSAEKAAKILFSVIK
;
A
#
# COMPACT_ATOMS: atom_id res chain seq x y z
N MET A 1 14.51 -4.43 -1.02
CA MET A 1 15.39 -4.69 0.13
C MET A 1 15.61 -3.45 1.01
N LYS A 2 16.10 -2.30 0.51
CA LYS A 2 16.16 -1.02 1.28
C LYS A 2 14.82 -0.65 1.98
N LYS A 3 13.68 -1.04 1.40
CA LYS A 3 12.33 -0.87 1.99
C LYS A 3 12.12 -1.58 3.33
N LYS A 4 12.65 -2.79 3.56
CA LYS A 4 12.48 -3.53 4.83
C LYS A 4 13.29 -2.89 5.96
N ILE A 5 14.53 -2.51 5.65
CA ILE A 5 15.43 -1.80 6.56
C ILE A 5 14.89 -0.40 6.90
N LEU A 6 14.41 0.34 5.90
CA LEU A 6 13.76 1.63 6.11
C LEU A 6 12.47 1.49 6.94
N ALA A 7 11.70 0.42 6.74
CA ALA A 7 10.52 0.14 7.55
C ALA A 7 10.87 -0.10 9.04
N ILE A 8 11.94 -0.85 9.33
CA ILE A 8 12.41 -1.05 10.73
C ILE A 8 12.81 0.29 11.36
N LEU A 9 13.55 1.14 10.62
CA LEU A 9 13.91 2.48 11.08
C LEU A 9 12.67 3.36 11.32
N LEU A 10 11.72 3.37 10.39
CA LEU A 10 10.48 4.15 10.50
C LEU A 10 9.64 3.71 11.70
N VAL A 11 9.52 2.40 11.95
CA VAL A 11 8.83 1.85 13.12
C VAL A 11 9.53 2.29 14.41
N LEU A 12 10.87 2.21 14.45
CA LEU A 12 11.66 2.64 15.60
C LEU A 12 11.45 4.14 15.90
N VAL A 13 11.53 5.00 14.88
CA VAL A 13 11.31 6.44 15.02
C VAL A 13 9.87 6.73 15.46
N ALA A 14 8.88 6.10 14.81
CA ALA A 14 7.47 6.28 15.14
C ALA A 14 7.11 5.85 16.57
N ALA A 15 7.74 4.79 17.08
CA ALA A 15 7.57 4.37 18.47
C ALA A 15 8.09 5.43 19.46
N MET A 16 9.12 6.19 19.09
CA MET A 16 9.73 7.20 19.95
C MET A 16 9.07 8.58 19.86
N THR A 17 8.47 8.95 18.72
CA THR A 17 7.85 10.27 18.52
C THR A 17 6.63 10.54 19.40
N LEU A 18 5.90 9.49 19.78
CA LEU A 18 4.76 9.59 20.70
C LEU A 18 5.14 9.34 22.16
N GLY A 19 6.45 9.37 22.46
CA GLY A 19 6.88 9.55 23.83
C GLY A 19 6.90 8.31 24.70
N ALA A 20 7.12 7.13 24.11
CA ALA A 20 7.08 5.83 24.78
C ALA A 20 8.09 5.66 25.95
N CYS A 21 9.01 6.61 26.19
CA CYS A 21 10.04 6.50 27.22
C CYS A 21 9.95 7.54 28.37
N SER A 22 9.00 8.48 28.39
CA SER A 22 8.89 9.41 29.53
C SER A 22 8.34 8.72 30.78
N ALA A 23 8.65 9.29 31.95
CA ALA A 23 8.02 8.89 33.20
C ALA A 23 6.48 9.06 33.17
N ASN A 24 5.98 10.09 32.48
CA ASN A 24 4.54 10.36 32.40
C ASN A 24 3.83 9.37 31.47
N THR A 25 4.39 9.05 30.30
CA THR A 25 3.85 8.00 29.41
C THR A 25 3.94 6.63 30.08
N THR A 26 5.04 6.33 30.78
CA THR A 26 5.16 5.08 31.56
C THR A 26 4.05 5.00 32.61
N SER A 27 3.83 6.07 33.37
CA SER A 27 2.75 6.15 34.36
C SER A 27 1.35 6.02 33.74
N TYR A 28 1.14 6.57 32.55
CA TYR A 28 -0.08 6.39 31.76
C TYR A 28 -0.28 4.91 31.39
N LEU A 29 0.75 4.27 30.83
CA LEU A 29 0.72 2.86 30.41
C LEU A 29 0.46 1.93 31.61
N ASP A 30 1.09 2.17 32.76
CA ASP A 30 0.82 1.43 34.00
C ASP A 30 -0.64 1.54 34.44
N SER A 31 -1.24 2.72 34.27
CA SER A 31 -2.64 2.97 34.62
C SER A 31 -3.59 2.32 33.61
N ALA A 32 -3.28 2.40 32.31
CA ALA A 32 -4.01 1.72 31.25
C ALA A 32 -3.96 0.19 31.42
N GLN A 33 -2.81 -0.36 31.81
CA GLN A 33 -2.65 -1.79 32.07
C GLN A 33 -3.58 -2.27 33.19
N LYS A 34 -3.76 -1.49 34.26
CA LYS A 34 -4.69 -1.84 35.36
C LYS A 34 -6.14 -1.95 34.86
N VAL A 35 -6.54 -1.12 33.91
CA VAL A 35 -7.87 -1.19 33.27
C VAL A 35 -7.96 -2.44 32.38
N ALA A 36 -6.92 -2.72 31.58
CA ALA A 36 -6.85 -3.92 30.75
C ALA A 36 -6.83 -5.23 31.55
N ASP A 37 -6.37 -5.19 32.80
CA ASP A 37 -6.35 -6.33 33.74
C ASP A 37 -7.68 -6.59 34.45
N TRP A 38 -8.71 -5.77 34.20
CA TRP A 38 -10.05 -6.07 34.70
C TRP A 38 -10.58 -7.38 34.10
N LYS A 39 -11.17 -8.23 34.95
CA LYS A 39 -11.78 -9.50 34.50
C LYS A 39 -12.92 -9.29 33.52
N GLY A 40 -13.62 -8.16 33.63
CA GLY A 40 -14.60 -7.72 32.67
C GLY A 40 -14.89 -6.24 32.75
N SER A 41 -15.33 -5.66 31.64
CA SER A 41 -15.69 -4.25 31.54
C SER A 41 -16.77 -4.02 30.50
N LYS A 42 -17.48 -2.90 30.65
CA LYS A 42 -18.42 -2.37 29.66
C LYS A 42 -17.89 -1.05 29.14
N VAL A 43 -17.91 -0.91 27.82
CA VAL A 43 -17.48 0.27 27.09
C VAL A 43 -18.70 0.96 26.53
N SER A 44 -18.76 2.28 26.61
CA SER A 44 -19.79 3.07 25.92
C SER A 44 -19.22 4.42 25.51
N GLY A 45 -19.57 4.89 24.32
CA GLY A 45 -19.00 6.13 23.83
C GLY A 45 -19.81 6.75 22.69
N LYS A 46 -19.48 8.00 22.40
CA LYS A 46 -20.00 8.74 21.25
C LYS A 46 -18.84 9.48 20.60
N LEU A 47 -18.76 9.37 19.29
CA LEU A 47 -17.80 10.07 18.45
C LEU A 47 -18.57 10.86 17.39
N GLU A 48 -18.09 12.05 17.06
CA GLU A 48 -18.59 12.89 15.98
C GLU A 48 -17.49 13.03 14.96
N TYR A 49 -17.67 12.41 13.79
CA TYR A 49 -16.80 12.59 12.65
C TYR A 49 -17.34 13.75 11.82
N ASN A 50 -16.49 14.73 11.55
CA ASN A 50 -16.82 15.92 10.78
C ASN A 50 -15.85 15.99 9.60
N VAL A 51 -16.39 15.94 8.40
CA VAL A 51 -15.65 16.10 7.15
C VAL A 51 -16.06 17.44 6.55
N GLU A 52 -15.10 18.32 6.33
CA GLU A 52 -15.27 19.57 5.62
C GLU A 52 -14.50 19.46 4.30
N VAL A 53 -15.20 19.65 3.18
CA VAL A 53 -14.61 19.68 1.84
C VAL A 53 -14.85 21.05 1.27
N LYS A 54 -13.78 21.78 1.00
CA LYS A 54 -13.82 23.07 0.33
C LYS A 54 -13.60 22.86 -1.15
N ASP A 55 -14.56 23.31 -1.94
CA ASP A 55 -14.45 23.35 -3.39
C ASP A 55 -13.37 24.39 -3.78
N PRO A 56 -12.33 23.97 -4.52
CA PRO A 56 -11.26 24.88 -4.92
C PRO A 56 -11.68 25.96 -5.92
N GLU A 57 -12.73 25.74 -6.71
CA GLU A 57 -13.19 26.67 -7.74
C GLU A 57 -14.21 27.66 -7.21
N SER A 58 -15.23 27.16 -6.51
CA SER A 58 -16.30 28.02 -5.95
C SER A 58 -15.91 28.63 -4.59
N GLY A 59 -14.96 28.02 -3.89
CA GLY A 59 -14.60 28.37 -2.51
C GLY A 59 -15.65 27.95 -1.48
N GLU A 60 -16.77 27.34 -1.90
CA GLU A 60 -17.81 26.85 -1.00
C GLU A 60 -17.30 25.69 -0.15
N THR A 61 -17.73 25.62 1.11
CA THR A 61 -17.34 24.54 2.03
C THR A 61 -18.56 23.72 2.38
N GLU A 62 -18.54 22.45 1.99
CA GLU A 62 -19.53 21.45 2.37
C GLU A 62 -19.10 20.74 3.64
N LYS A 63 -20.02 20.57 4.59
CA LYS A 63 -19.75 19.94 5.89
C LYS A 63 -20.63 18.73 6.11
N ILE A 64 -20.01 17.60 6.42
CA ILE A 64 -20.69 16.34 6.66
C ILE A 64 -20.34 15.88 8.07
N ASN A 65 -21.38 15.59 8.85
CA ASN A 65 -21.23 15.09 10.21
C ASN A 65 -21.81 13.67 10.29
N PHE A 66 -21.01 12.74 10.79
CA PHE A 66 -21.36 11.35 11.03
C PHE A 66 -21.28 11.08 12.54
N PRO A 67 -22.42 11.05 13.24
CA PRO A 67 -22.44 10.64 14.63
C PRO A 67 -22.25 9.11 14.69
N VAL A 68 -21.34 8.68 15.55
CA VAL A 68 -21.04 7.28 15.82
C VAL A 68 -21.29 7.03 17.30
N SER A 69 -22.05 5.97 17.59
CA SER A 69 -22.20 5.46 18.96
C SER A 69 -21.49 4.13 19.08
N LEU A 70 -20.79 3.94 20.19
CA LEU A 70 -20.02 2.76 20.52
C LEU A 70 -20.59 2.15 21.79
N THR A 71 -20.78 0.84 21.80
CA THR A 71 -20.98 0.05 23.01
C THR A 71 -20.13 -1.21 22.92
N GLY A 72 -19.60 -1.70 24.04
CA GLY A 72 -18.84 -2.93 24.03
C GLY A 72 -18.74 -3.58 25.38
N GLU A 73 -18.27 -4.81 25.35
CA GLU A 73 -18.04 -5.68 26.47
C GLU A 73 -16.67 -6.32 26.31
N GLN A 74 -15.91 -6.39 27.40
CA GLN A 74 -14.61 -7.05 27.43
C GLN A 74 -14.61 -8.10 28.54
N MET A 75 -13.97 -9.24 28.29
CA MET A 75 -13.77 -10.31 29.26
C MET A 75 -12.30 -10.76 29.24
N GLY A 76 -11.54 -10.32 30.23
CA GLY A 76 -10.08 -10.47 30.27
C GLY A 76 -9.40 -9.75 29.10
N ARG A 77 -8.21 -10.22 28.72
CA ARG A 77 -7.41 -9.61 27.64
C ARG A 77 -7.76 -10.12 26.25
N ASP A 78 -8.41 -11.28 26.17
CA ASP A 78 -8.48 -12.05 24.92
C ASP A 78 -9.87 -12.03 24.29
N LYS A 79 -10.89 -11.49 24.97
CA LYS A 79 -12.27 -11.52 24.49
C LYS A 79 -12.93 -10.17 24.57
N ALA A 80 -13.50 -9.74 23.45
CA ALA A 80 -14.26 -8.50 23.37
C ALA A 80 -15.44 -8.65 22.41
N HIS A 81 -16.48 -7.85 22.65
CA HIS A 81 -17.59 -7.62 21.75
C HIS A 81 -17.81 -6.12 21.64
N VAL A 82 -17.79 -5.59 20.43
CA VAL A 82 -17.90 -4.16 20.15
C VAL A 82 -18.96 -3.95 19.10
N VAL A 83 -19.91 -3.06 19.40
CA VAL A 83 -20.95 -2.62 18.48
C VAL A 83 -20.77 -1.13 18.23
N MET A 84 -20.57 -0.77 16.97
CA MET A 84 -20.57 0.62 16.52
C MET A 84 -21.78 0.84 15.61
N ASN A 85 -22.53 1.91 15.87
CA ASN A 85 -23.62 2.33 14.99
C ASN A 85 -23.27 3.67 14.37
N MET A 86 -23.31 3.72 13.04
CA MET A 86 -23.02 4.89 12.23
C MET A 86 -24.28 5.31 11.46
N ASP A 87 -24.56 6.61 11.42
CA ASP A 87 -25.68 7.17 10.67
C ASP A 87 -25.16 7.90 9.41
N PHE A 88 -25.52 7.37 8.25
CA PHE A 88 -25.14 7.87 6.93
C PHE A 88 -26.26 8.67 6.26
N SER A 89 -27.40 8.89 6.91
CA SER A 89 -28.57 9.54 6.31
C SER A 89 -28.23 10.91 5.71
N LYS A 90 -27.45 11.73 6.43
CA LYS A 90 -27.01 13.05 5.95
C LYS A 90 -26.07 12.97 4.74
N PHE A 91 -25.22 11.97 4.71
CA PHE A 91 -24.31 11.74 3.58
C PHE A 91 -25.10 11.33 2.33
N LYS A 92 -26.08 10.47 2.50
CA LYS A 92 -27.01 10.07 1.44
C LYS A 92 -27.83 11.25 0.89
N GLU A 93 -28.33 12.12 1.76
CA GLU A 93 -28.99 13.37 1.37
C GLU A 93 -28.07 14.27 0.53
N LEU A 94 -26.80 14.39 0.93
CA LEU A 94 -25.81 15.20 0.21
C LEU A 94 -25.48 14.61 -1.17
N ILE A 95 -25.28 13.28 -1.26
CA ILE A 95 -25.10 12.59 -2.55
C ILE A 95 -26.32 12.84 -3.43
N ALA A 96 -27.55 12.67 -2.90
CA ALA A 96 -28.78 12.88 -3.66
C ALA A 96 -28.90 14.32 -4.18
N LYS A 97 -28.45 15.32 -3.40
CA LYS A 97 -28.43 16.73 -3.82
C LYS A 97 -27.42 17.00 -4.94
N LYS A 98 -26.26 16.33 -4.93
CA LYS A 98 -25.18 16.49 -5.93
C LYS A 98 -25.33 15.61 -7.17
N ALA A 99 -26.11 14.52 -7.10
CA ALA A 99 -26.38 13.61 -8.21
C ALA A 99 -27.16 14.23 -9.39
N GLY A 100 -27.61 15.49 -9.27
CA GLY A 100 -28.43 16.17 -10.28
C GLY A 100 -27.77 16.39 -11.65
N SER A 101 -26.46 16.15 -11.81
CA SER A 101 -25.76 16.31 -13.09
C SER A 101 -24.67 15.27 -13.38
N ASP A 102 -24.43 14.30 -12.49
CA ASP A 102 -23.32 13.36 -12.59
C ASP A 102 -23.79 11.92 -12.32
N GLU A 103 -23.75 11.08 -13.36
CA GLU A 103 -24.18 9.68 -13.31
C GLU A 103 -23.27 8.82 -12.42
N GLU A 104 -21.98 9.17 -12.27
CA GLU A 104 -21.06 8.45 -11.37
C GLU A 104 -21.45 8.69 -9.90
N ILE A 105 -21.75 9.93 -9.53
CA ILE A 105 -22.22 10.29 -8.18
C ILE A 105 -23.60 9.70 -7.90
N ALA A 106 -24.49 9.66 -8.91
CA ALA A 106 -25.80 9.04 -8.79
C ALA A 106 -25.73 7.53 -8.54
N SER A 107 -24.73 6.84 -9.09
CA SER A 107 -24.52 5.41 -8.90
C SER A 107 -24.13 5.06 -7.45
N LEU A 108 -23.36 5.92 -6.77
CA LEU A 108 -22.97 5.76 -5.37
C LEU A 108 -24.17 5.80 -4.41
N ASN A 109 -25.26 6.49 -4.77
CA ASN A 109 -26.43 6.65 -3.90
C ASN A 109 -27.25 5.36 -3.71
N LYS A 110 -27.21 4.44 -4.68
CA LYS A 110 -28.07 3.25 -4.66
C LYS A 110 -27.67 2.23 -3.60
N ASP A 111 -26.39 2.19 -3.24
CA ASP A 111 -25.81 1.13 -2.43
C ASP A 111 -25.44 1.59 -1.00
N VAL A 112 -25.57 2.88 -0.68
CA VAL A 112 -25.27 3.40 0.67
C VAL A 112 -26.48 3.21 1.60
N PRO A 113 -26.37 2.38 2.66
CA PRO A 113 -27.43 2.20 3.65
C PRO A 113 -27.55 3.43 4.55
N ASP A 114 -28.74 3.66 5.10
CA ASP A 114 -28.97 4.81 6.00
C ASP A 114 -28.19 4.66 7.32
N LYS A 115 -27.99 3.42 7.77
CA LYS A 115 -27.24 3.08 8.98
C LYS A 115 -26.38 1.85 8.73
N ILE A 116 -25.15 1.90 9.27
CA ILE A 116 -24.24 0.75 9.30
C ILE A 116 -24.05 0.38 10.76
N LYS A 117 -24.34 -0.88 11.07
CA LYS A 117 -24.01 -1.50 12.36
C LYS A 117 -22.76 -2.35 12.16
N MET A 118 -21.66 -1.96 12.80
CA MET A 118 -20.47 -2.79 12.86
C MET A 118 -20.50 -3.58 14.16
N ASP A 119 -20.67 -4.90 14.04
CA ASP A 119 -20.76 -5.83 15.17
C ASP A 119 -19.53 -6.75 15.12
N ILE A 120 -18.59 -6.53 16.04
CA ILE A 120 -17.25 -7.12 16.01
C ILE A 120 -17.02 -7.91 17.29
N PHE A 121 -16.61 -9.16 17.15
CA PHE A 121 -16.14 -10.00 18.24
C PHE A 121 -14.65 -10.27 18.08
N VAL A 122 -13.93 -10.23 19.19
CA VAL A 122 -12.54 -10.66 19.28
C VAL A 122 -12.49 -11.86 20.20
N LYS A 123 -11.82 -12.92 19.76
CA LYS A 123 -11.55 -14.11 20.55
C LYS A 123 -10.13 -14.56 20.30
N ASP A 124 -9.28 -14.38 21.30
CA ASP A 124 -7.85 -14.61 21.22
C ASP A 124 -7.28 -13.79 20.05
N ASN A 125 -6.83 -14.43 18.97
CA ASN A 125 -6.32 -13.76 17.76
C ASN A 125 -7.31 -13.77 16.59
N GLU A 126 -8.55 -14.23 16.79
CA GLU A 126 -9.60 -14.26 15.76
C GLU A 126 -10.50 -13.03 15.87
N VAL A 127 -10.65 -12.31 14.76
CA VAL A 127 -11.61 -11.20 14.62
C VAL A 127 -12.79 -11.70 13.80
N ILE A 128 -13.99 -11.58 14.37
CA ILE A 128 -15.25 -12.01 13.77
C ILE A 128 -16.11 -10.76 13.57
N MET A 129 -16.52 -10.51 12.34
CA MET A 129 -17.19 -9.28 11.92
C MET A 129 -18.56 -9.60 11.33
N SER A 130 -19.58 -8.82 11.65
CA SER A 130 -20.88 -8.93 10.97
C SER A 130 -20.74 -8.63 9.49
N LYS A 131 -21.47 -9.38 8.67
CA LYS A 131 -21.54 -9.19 7.22
C LYS A 131 -21.92 -7.75 6.82
N ASP A 132 -22.72 -7.06 7.64
CA ASP A 132 -23.16 -5.67 7.45
C ASP A 132 -22.00 -4.66 7.34
N ILE A 133 -20.82 -4.97 7.90
CA ILE A 133 -19.62 -4.12 7.77
C ILE A 133 -19.24 -3.95 6.29
N PHE A 134 -19.53 -4.96 5.47
CA PHE A 134 -19.18 -4.98 4.07
C PHE A 134 -20.33 -4.53 3.16
N ALA A 135 -21.38 -3.90 3.70
CA ALA A 135 -22.52 -3.43 2.90
C ALA A 135 -22.12 -2.50 1.74
N LEU A 136 -20.96 -1.83 1.85
CA LEU A 136 -20.38 -0.96 0.81
C LEU A 136 -19.48 -1.70 -0.19
N ALA A 137 -19.04 -2.94 0.09
CA ALA A 137 -18.11 -3.71 -0.74
C ALA A 137 -18.75 -4.31 -2.02
N GLY A 138 -20.03 -4.07 -2.27
CA GLY A 138 -20.75 -4.52 -3.47
C GLY A 138 -21.22 -5.98 -3.42
N ASP A 139 -21.44 -6.57 -4.60
CA ASP A 139 -22.13 -7.86 -4.78
C ASP A 139 -21.35 -9.10 -4.31
N GLY A 140 -20.06 -8.98 -3.99
CA GLY A 140 -19.18 -10.11 -3.63
C GLY A 140 -19.63 -10.91 -2.39
N LEU A 141 -20.53 -10.35 -1.59
CA LEU A 141 -21.07 -10.97 -0.38
C LEU A 141 -22.35 -11.78 -0.61
N LYS A 142 -22.93 -11.73 -1.81
CA LYS A 142 -24.21 -12.42 -2.12
C LYS A 142 -24.12 -13.93 -1.89
N ASP A 143 -22.93 -14.50 -2.07
CA ASP A 143 -22.70 -15.94 -1.93
C ASP A 143 -22.40 -16.41 -0.49
N ILE A 144 -22.13 -15.48 0.44
CA ILE A 144 -21.90 -15.78 1.86
C ILE A 144 -23.26 -15.85 2.58
N LYS A 145 -23.60 -17.01 3.14
CA LYS A 145 -24.91 -17.24 3.79
C LYS A 145 -24.87 -16.97 5.29
N GLU A 146 -23.68 -16.96 5.86
CA GLU A 146 -23.41 -16.71 7.26
C GLU A 146 -23.56 -15.23 7.60
N ASP A 147 -24.01 -14.95 8.83
CA ASP A 147 -24.24 -13.58 9.31
C ASP A 147 -22.93 -12.88 9.68
N TYR A 148 -21.87 -13.67 9.93
CA TYR A 148 -20.55 -13.20 10.31
C TYR A 148 -19.45 -13.81 9.45
N ILE A 149 -18.36 -13.07 9.34
CA ILE A 149 -17.14 -13.46 8.65
C ILE A 149 -16.00 -13.39 9.66
N SER A 150 -15.15 -14.41 9.71
CA SER A 150 -13.87 -14.33 10.42
C SER A 150 -12.71 -14.47 9.45
N ILE A 151 -11.67 -13.67 9.69
CA ILE A 151 -10.42 -13.81 8.95
C ILE A 151 -9.58 -14.80 9.74
N ALA A 152 -9.30 -15.95 9.14
CA ALA A 152 -8.32 -16.86 9.66
C ALA A 152 -6.97 -16.13 9.61
N ASN A 153 -6.40 -15.85 10.78
CA ASN A 153 -4.98 -15.58 10.88
C ASN A 153 -4.27 -16.88 10.50
N GLU A 154 -3.91 -17.02 9.22
CA GLU A 154 -2.74 -17.81 8.87
C GLU A 154 -1.58 -17.31 9.73
N GLU A 155 -0.71 -18.21 10.20
CA GLU A 155 0.43 -17.88 11.06
C GLU A 155 1.04 -16.55 10.61
N ASN A 156 1.24 -15.61 11.54
CA ASN A 156 1.54 -14.18 11.33
C ASN A 156 2.83 -13.86 10.51
N GLY A 157 3.25 -14.73 9.59
CA GLY A 157 4.56 -14.80 8.96
C GLY A 157 5.70 -15.10 9.94
N LEU A 158 5.39 -15.25 11.24
CA LEU A 158 6.36 -15.38 12.31
C LEU A 158 6.60 -16.84 12.65
N SER A 159 7.87 -17.23 12.71
CA SER A 159 8.25 -18.56 13.18
C SER A 159 7.79 -18.79 14.63
N PRO A 160 7.55 -20.03 15.07
CA PRO A 160 7.24 -20.33 16.47
C PRO A 160 8.28 -19.79 17.46
N LYS A 161 9.54 -19.70 17.03
CA LYS A 161 10.64 -19.09 17.78
C LYS A 161 10.42 -17.58 17.98
N ALA A 162 10.09 -16.86 16.90
CA ALA A 162 9.81 -15.43 16.95
C ALA A 162 8.58 -15.14 17.82
N THR A 163 7.51 -15.90 17.66
CA THR A 163 6.28 -15.78 18.46
C THR A 163 6.56 -15.96 19.96
N LYS A 164 7.34 -16.98 20.33
CA LYS A 164 7.74 -17.23 21.73
C LYS A 164 8.62 -16.11 22.28
N TYR A 165 9.56 -15.60 21.49
CA TYR A 165 10.46 -14.54 21.92
C TYR A 165 9.74 -13.21 22.11
N PHE A 166 8.92 -12.77 21.15
CA PHE A 166 8.18 -11.50 21.25
C PHE A 166 7.15 -11.48 22.39
N SER A 167 6.72 -12.64 22.87
CA SER A 167 5.83 -12.77 24.04
C SER A 167 6.58 -12.85 25.37
N SER A 168 7.92 -12.78 25.38
CA SER A 168 8.75 -13.00 26.58
C SER A 168 9.12 -11.71 27.31
N GLU A 169 9.42 -11.83 28.61
CA GLU A 169 10.03 -10.74 29.40
C GLU A 169 11.43 -10.36 28.91
N GLU A 170 12.14 -11.30 28.26
CA GLU A 170 13.43 -11.03 27.63
C GLU A 170 13.29 -10.01 26.50
N PHE A 171 12.30 -10.18 25.61
CA PHE A 171 12.05 -9.22 24.53
C PHE A 171 11.69 -7.84 25.07
N LYS A 172 10.87 -7.74 26.14
CA LYS A 172 10.56 -6.45 26.76
C LYS A 172 11.83 -5.74 27.24
N THR A 173 12.76 -6.49 27.84
CA THR A 173 14.05 -5.96 28.31
C THR A 173 14.91 -5.50 27.15
N ASP A 174 15.07 -6.34 26.11
CA ASP A 174 15.86 -5.99 24.93
C ASP A 174 15.28 -4.77 24.17
N LEU A 175 13.94 -4.67 24.09
CA LEU A 175 13.25 -3.54 23.48
C LEU A 175 13.49 -2.25 24.28
N LEU A 176 13.40 -2.30 25.61
CA LEU A 176 13.70 -1.14 26.46
C LEU A 176 15.16 -0.69 26.31
N ASP A 177 16.11 -1.63 26.24
CA ASP A 177 17.52 -1.32 26.02
C ASP A 177 17.77 -0.68 24.66
N LEU A 178 17.12 -1.18 23.60
CA LEU A 178 17.15 -0.58 22.27
C LEU A 178 16.59 0.85 22.29
N MET A 179 15.43 1.06 22.90
CA MET A 179 14.81 2.38 23.01
C MET A 179 15.69 3.36 23.78
N ASN A 180 16.23 2.95 24.94
CA ASN A 180 17.16 3.76 25.73
C ASN A 180 18.44 4.11 24.97
N THR A 181 18.96 3.17 24.16
CA THR A 181 20.12 3.40 23.30
C THR A 181 19.81 4.43 22.21
N ALA A 182 18.63 4.31 21.60
CA ALA A 182 18.18 5.20 20.54
C ALA A 182 17.84 6.62 21.03
N SER A 183 17.40 6.76 22.28
CA SER A 183 16.98 8.05 22.87
C SER A 183 18.00 8.70 23.81
N LYS A 184 19.22 8.16 23.92
CA LYS A 184 20.21 8.46 24.98
C LYS A 184 20.53 9.95 25.18
N GLU A 185 20.35 10.78 24.16
CA GLU A 185 20.68 12.22 24.18
C GLU A 185 19.48 13.13 23.90
N ILE A 186 18.28 12.56 23.72
CA ILE A 186 17.07 13.34 23.42
C ILE A 186 16.22 13.52 24.68
N LYS A 187 15.97 14.78 25.01
CA LYS A 187 14.85 15.14 25.87
C LYS A 187 13.58 15.16 25.05
N GLN A 188 12.62 14.33 25.41
CA GLN A 188 11.30 14.25 24.77
C GLN A 188 10.58 15.61 24.75
N GLY A 189 10.04 15.97 23.60
CA GLY A 189 9.29 17.22 23.39
C GLY A 189 7.78 17.08 23.57
N ILE A 190 7.22 15.93 23.21
CA ILE A 190 5.78 15.63 23.30
C ILE A 190 5.57 14.62 24.42
N ASP A 191 4.84 15.01 25.47
CA ASP A 191 4.61 14.16 26.64
C ASP A 191 3.24 14.43 27.28
N TYR A 192 2.78 13.49 28.08
CA TYR A 192 1.57 13.66 28.89
C TYR A 192 1.78 14.71 29.97
N LYS A 193 0.82 15.63 30.07
CA LYS A 193 0.61 16.41 31.29
C LYS A 193 -0.16 15.56 32.29
N VAL A 194 0.40 15.36 33.48
CA VAL A 194 -0.20 14.54 34.55
C VAL A 194 -0.74 15.44 35.65
N GLU A 195 -2.04 15.32 35.93
CA GLU A 195 -2.74 16.00 37.02
C GLU A 195 -3.50 14.96 37.86
N GLY A 196 -2.85 14.45 38.90
CA GLY A 196 -3.38 13.37 39.72
C GLY A 196 -3.52 12.07 38.91
N ASN A 197 -4.76 11.61 38.71
CA ASN A 197 -5.10 10.43 37.91
C ASN A 197 -5.55 10.77 36.47
N THR A 198 -5.37 12.03 36.05
CA THR A 198 -5.72 12.51 34.73
C THR A 198 -4.48 12.80 33.91
N TYR A 199 -4.47 12.28 32.68
CA TYR A 199 -3.39 12.36 31.72
C TYR A 199 -3.91 13.10 30.50
N THR A 200 -3.23 14.17 30.08
CA THR A 200 -3.61 14.95 28.90
C THR A 200 -2.44 15.04 27.93
N LEU A 201 -2.66 14.65 26.68
CA LEU A 201 -1.71 14.79 25.58
C LEU A 201 -2.28 15.77 24.56
N ASN A 202 -1.56 16.84 24.28
CA ASN A 202 -1.91 17.79 23.21
C ASN A 202 -0.71 17.96 22.30
N THR A 203 -0.93 17.81 21.00
CA THR A 203 0.12 18.00 19.99
C THR A 203 -0.44 18.48 18.65
N THR A 204 0.44 18.98 17.79
CA THR A 204 0.15 19.41 16.42
C THR A 204 0.95 18.58 15.43
N SER A 205 0.53 18.53 14.17
CA SER A 205 1.34 17.91 13.11
C SER A 205 2.76 18.46 13.05
N ASP A 206 2.93 19.78 13.17
CA ASP A 206 4.24 20.42 13.15
C ASP A 206 5.14 19.92 14.28
N ALA A 207 4.59 19.85 15.51
CA ALA A 207 5.33 19.36 16.67
C ALA A 207 5.70 17.88 16.50
N VAL A 208 4.79 17.04 15.99
CA VAL A 208 5.04 15.62 15.72
C VAL A 208 6.13 15.45 14.65
N ILE A 209 6.09 16.23 13.57
CA ILE A 209 7.11 16.20 12.51
C ILE A 209 8.46 16.68 13.05
N ASP A 210 8.49 17.76 13.83
CA ASP A 210 9.74 18.26 14.44
C ASP A 210 10.35 17.24 15.40
N GLU A 211 9.52 16.60 16.22
CA GLU A 211 9.96 15.54 17.12
C GLU A 211 10.45 14.31 16.32
N PHE A 212 9.78 13.95 15.22
CA PHE A 212 10.23 12.90 14.29
C PHE A 212 11.61 13.18 13.71
N ILE A 213 11.83 14.37 13.15
CA ILE A 213 13.12 14.76 12.55
C ILE A 213 14.22 14.68 13.61
N LYS A 214 13.94 15.18 14.81
CA LYS A 214 14.87 15.17 15.95
C LYS A 214 15.24 13.75 16.38
N TYR A 215 14.26 12.83 16.51
CA TYR A 215 14.53 11.43 16.83
C TYR A 215 15.29 10.72 15.71
N ALA A 216 14.87 10.88 14.47
CA ALA A 216 15.58 10.33 13.32
C ALA A 216 17.04 10.78 13.30
N ASP A 217 17.31 12.08 13.48
CA ASP A 217 18.68 12.62 13.48
C ASP A 217 19.55 12.05 14.61
N SER A 218 19.01 11.90 15.82
CA SER A 218 19.78 11.33 16.94
C SER A 218 20.02 9.82 16.78
N ILE A 219 19.03 9.07 16.30
CA ILE A 219 19.18 7.65 16.00
C ILE A 219 20.30 7.45 14.99
N MET A 220 20.30 8.24 13.91
CA MET A 220 21.30 8.12 12.84
C MET A 220 22.70 8.53 13.33
N LYS A 221 22.81 9.49 14.25
CA LYS A 221 24.09 9.83 14.91
C LYS A 221 24.59 8.73 15.84
N ASN A 222 23.70 8.00 16.50
CA ASN A 222 24.02 6.91 17.43
C ASN A 222 23.89 5.52 16.80
N TRP A 223 23.85 5.46 15.46
CA TRP A 223 23.38 4.29 14.73
C TRP A 223 24.21 3.03 14.98
N ASP A 224 25.52 3.13 15.20
CA ASP A 224 26.37 1.96 15.46
C ASP A 224 25.90 1.16 16.68
N ALA A 225 25.49 1.86 17.75
CA ALA A 225 24.96 1.25 18.96
C ALA A 225 23.51 0.78 18.77
N VAL A 226 22.68 1.60 18.10
CA VAL A 226 21.26 1.28 17.84
C VAL A 226 21.15 0.04 16.95
N SER A 227 21.87 0.01 15.83
CA SER A 227 21.88 -1.11 14.89
C SER A 227 22.38 -2.39 15.56
N THR A 228 23.43 -2.31 16.39
CA THR A 228 23.91 -3.46 17.17
C THR A 228 22.86 -3.99 18.13
N SER A 229 22.11 -3.11 18.81
CA SER A 229 21.03 -3.52 19.72
C SER A 229 19.85 -4.13 18.98
N ALA A 230 19.42 -3.52 17.87
CA ALA A 230 18.32 -4.02 17.05
C ALA A 230 18.64 -5.39 16.41
N LEU A 231 19.87 -5.61 15.95
CA LEU A 231 20.28 -6.90 15.39
C LEU A 231 20.29 -8.03 16.42
N LYS A 232 20.55 -7.75 17.70
CA LYS A 232 20.38 -8.77 18.76
C LYS A 232 18.94 -9.26 18.85
N ILE A 233 17.96 -8.35 18.73
CA ILE A 233 16.53 -8.70 18.74
C ILE A 233 16.21 -9.56 17.53
N VAL A 234 16.70 -9.19 16.35
CA VAL A 234 16.54 -9.96 15.09
C VAL A 234 17.06 -11.40 15.26
N ASP A 235 18.28 -11.56 15.78
CA ASP A 235 18.92 -12.86 15.98
C ASP A 235 18.16 -13.73 17.02
N LYS A 236 17.76 -13.13 18.14
CA LYS A 236 17.01 -13.81 19.20
C LYS A 236 15.62 -14.25 18.74
N ALA A 237 14.93 -13.39 17.98
CA ALA A 237 13.65 -13.71 17.35
C ALA A 237 13.80 -14.80 16.26
N GLY A 238 15.00 -14.95 15.68
CA GLY A 238 15.21 -15.81 14.53
C GLY A 238 14.48 -15.31 13.29
N LEU A 239 14.44 -13.98 13.11
CA LEU A 239 13.94 -13.37 11.90
C LEU A 239 14.90 -13.65 10.74
N PRO A 240 14.40 -13.91 9.52
CA PRO A 240 15.24 -14.18 8.36
C PRO A 240 15.89 -12.87 7.89
N LEU A 241 17.07 -12.57 8.42
CA LEU A 241 17.92 -11.46 7.98
C LEU A 241 19.31 -12.00 7.64
N GLY A 242 19.72 -11.88 6.38
CA GLY A 242 21.05 -12.30 5.90
C GLY A 242 22.19 -11.49 6.51
N GLU A 243 23.43 -11.98 6.43
CA GLU A 243 24.59 -11.32 7.06
C GLU A 243 25.00 -9.99 6.36
N GLU A 244 24.59 -9.80 5.13
CA GLU A 244 24.74 -8.63 4.27
C GLU A 244 23.63 -7.66 4.57
N GLU A 245 22.38 -8.12 4.69
CA GLU A 245 21.29 -7.27 5.18
C GLU A 245 21.63 -6.72 6.57
N LYS A 246 22.27 -7.52 7.43
CA LYS A 246 22.82 -7.05 8.72
C LYS A 246 23.97 -6.06 8.55
N LYS A 247 24.81 -6.21 7.54
CA LYS A 247 25.91 -5.29 7.23
C LYS A 247 25.37 -3.95 6.72
N ASP A 248 24.51 -3.98 5.71
CA ASP A 248 23.83 -2.80 5.16
C ASP A 248 23.04 -2.08 6.24
N PHE A 249 22.33 -2.84 7.08
CA PHE A 249 21.64 -2.28 8.23
C PHE A 249 22.58 -1.53 9.17
N LYS A 250 23.79 -2.03 9.44
CA LYS A 250 24.79 -1.32 10.27
C LYS A 250 25.35 -0.07 9.60
N GLU A 251 25.34 0.02 8.27
CA GLU A 251 25.94 1.12 7.51
C GLU A 251 24.96 2.19 7.05
N LEU A 252 23.67 2.08 7.37
CA LEU A 252 22.62 3.04 6.97
C LEU A 252 22.93 4.51 7.29
N ASN A 253 23.65 4.76 8.39
CA ASN A 253 24.05 6.12 8.77
C ASN A 253 24.96 6.81 7.76
N LYS A 254 25.67 6.06 6.91
CA LYS A 254 26.56 6.63 5.88
C LYS A 254 25.81 7.31 4.74
N GLU A 255 24.60 6.82 4.42
CA GLU A 255 23.75 7.40 3.36
C GLU A 255 22.86 8.55 3.88
N TYR A 256 22.74 8.71 5.20
CA TYR A 256 21.84 9.68 5.82
C TYR A 256 22.37 11.11 5.75
N LYS A 257 21.51 12.03 5.30
CA LYS A 257 21.73 13.47 5.35
C LYS A 257 20.55 14.14 6.05
N ALA A 258 20.86 14.88 7.12
CA ALA A 258 19.83 15.57 7.92
C ALA A 258 19.10 16.65 7.13
N GLU A 259 19.78 17.29 6.17
CA GLU A 259 19.23 18.32 5.29
C GLU A 259 18.16 17.75 4.37
N ASP A 260 18.38 16.56 3.80
CA ASP A 260 17.43 15.90 2.91
C ASP A 260 16.12 15.57 3.65
N LEU A 261 16.23 15.09 4.90
CA LEU A 261 15.07 14.81 5.75
C LEU A 261 14.29 16.09 6.10
N LYS A 262 15.00 17.18 6.44
CA LYS A 262 14.38 18.47 6.73
C LYS A 262 13.68 19.06 5.50
N GLU A 263 14.26 18.89 4.32
CA GLU A 263 13.67 19.37 3.07
C GLU A 263 12.39 18.59 2.74
N ALA A 264 12.45 17.25 2.80
CA ALA A 264 11.27 16.39 2.58
C ALA A 264 10.13 16.73 3.57
N ALA A 265 10.47 17.02 4.82
CA ALA A 265 9.49 17.36 5.84
C ALA A 265 8.74 18.68 5.57
N LYS A 266 9.31 19.64 4.83
CA LYS A 266 8.62 20.90 4.49
C LYS A 266 7.34 20.66 3.69
N GLY A 267 7.41 19.80 2.68
CA GLY A 267 6.24 19.44 1.86
C GLY A 267 5.14 18.77 2.68
N ILE A 268 5.53 17.87 3.60
CA ILE A 268 4.59 17.20 4.50
C ILE A 268 3.96 18.19 5.47
N LYS A 269 4.76 19.07 6.11
CA LYS A 269 4.25 20.10 7.04
C LYS A 269 3.20 20.98 6.39
N GLU A 270 3.45 21.45 5.17
CA GLU A 270 2.48 22.26 4.44
C GLU A 270 1.22 21.45 4.08
N THR A 271 1.40 20.18 3.68
CA THR A 271 0.28 19.29 3.34
C THR A 271 -0.65 19.03 4.52
N ILE A 272 -0.12 18.89 5.74
CA ILE A 272 -0.95 18.55 6.93
C ILE A 272 -1.07 19.68 7.94
N LYS A 273 -0.85 20.91 7.50
CA LYS A 273 -0.80 22.10 8.35
C LYS A 273 -2.09 22.32 9.14
N GLY A 274 -1.95 22.64 10.42
CA GLY A 274 -3.08 22.85 11.32
C GLY A 274 -3.77 21.57 11.80
N SER A 275 -3.24 20.39 11.44
CA SER A 275 -3.66 19.13 12.06
C SER A 275 -3.24 19.09 13.54
N SER A 276 -4.06 18.46 14.38
CA SER A 276 -3.85 18.40 15.82
C SER A 276 -4.47 17.16 16.45
N LEU A 277 -3.89 16.74 17.56
CA LEU A 277 -4.38 15.66 18.41
C LEU A 277 -4.47 16.17 19.85
N SER A 278 -5.61 15.93 20.48
CA SER A 278 -5.86 16.14 21.90
C SER A 278 -6.49 14.88 22.46
N GLU A 279 -5.85 14.29 23.45
CA GLU A 279 -6.37 13.15 24.20
C GLU A 279 -6.33 13.50 25.68
N LYS A 280 -7.39 13.15 26.39
CA LYS A 280 -7.45 13.22 27.84
C LYS A 280 -8.04 11.95 28.41
N THR A 281 -7.32 11.33 29.32
CA THR A 281 -7.71 10.08 29.96
C THR A 281 -7.67 10.22 31.47
N THR A 282 -8.76 9.86 32.15
CA THR A 282 -8.87 9.86 33.62
C THR A 282 -9.11 8.44 34.11
N PHE A 283 -8.24 7.95 34.99
CA PHE A 283 -8.31 6.61 35.57
C PHE A 283 -8.88 6.64 36.99
N GLU A 284 -10.04 6.06 37.19
CA GLU A 284 -10.68 5.83 38.49
C GLU A 284 -10.62 4.33 38.83
N GLU A 285 -10.88 3.96 40.09
CA GLU A 285 -10.78 2.57 40.55
C GLU A 285 -11.61 1.58 39.70
N ASN A 286 -12.83 1.98 39.33
CA ASN A 286 -13.78 1.13 38.59
C ASN A 286 -14.22 1.78 37.27
N LYS A 287 -13.58 2.87 36.84
CA LYS A 287 -13.96 3.60 35.63
C LYS A 287 -12.75 4.23 34.95
N CYS A 288 -12.69 4.16 33.63
CA CYS A 288 -11.78 4.91 32.79
C CYS A 288 -12.61 5.84 31.89
N LYS A 289 -12.23 7.11 31.79
CA LYS A 289 -12.86 8.09 30.91
C LYS A 289 -11.82 8.57 29.91
N GLN A 290 -12.15 8.50 28.63
CA GLN A 290 -11.30 8.98 27.55
C GLN A 290 -12.05 10.04 26.75
N GLU A 291 -11.40 11.17 26.50
CA GLU A 291 -11.86 12.23 25.62
C GLU A 291 -10.84 12.35 24.48
N LEU A 292 -11.32 12.29 23.24
CA LEU A 292 -10.49 12.37 22.04
C LEU A 292 -10.97 13.55 21.19
N ALA A 293 -10.04 14.37 20.72
CA ALA A 293 -10.26 15.32 19.65
C ALA A 293 -9.07 15.26 18.68
N LEU A 294 -9.35 14.89 17.44
CA LEU A 294 -8.38 14.74 16.37
C LEU A 294 -8.83 15.60 15.20
N THR A 295 -7.91 16.34 14.60
CA THR A 295 -8.14 17.10 13.38
C THR A 295 -7.01 16.78 12.41
N PHE A 296 -7.36 16.28 11.24
CA PHE A 296 -6.50 16.14 10.10
C PHE A 296 -6.94 17.14 9.04
N ASN A 297 -6.05 18.07 8.71
CA ASN A 297 -6.19 18.88 7.51
C ASN A 297 -5.33 18.23 6.43
N PHE A 298 -5.89 18.01 5.26
CA PHE A 298 -5.18 17.58 4.07
C PHE A 298 -5.29 18.72 3.06
N ALA A 299 -4.20 19.48 2.97
CA ALA A 299 -4.14 20.78 2.32
C ALA A 299 -5.26 21.72 2.81
N GLU A 300 -5.44 22.86 2.14
CA GLU A 300 -6.50 23.82 2.53
C GLU A 300 -7.92 23.38 2.11
N PHE A 301 -8.07 22.23 1.46
CA PHE A 301 -9.32 21.82 0.82
C PHE A 301 -10.06 20.64 1.48
N VAL A 302 -9.39 19.77 2.24
CA VAL A 302 -10.08 18.74 3.06
C VAL A 302 -9.70 18.86 4.53
N LYS A 303 -10.69 18.85 5.40
CA LYS A 303 -10.51 18.75 6.84
C LYS A 303 -11.38 17.62 7.39
N VAL A 304 -10.77 16.69 8.09
CA VAL A 304 -11.44 15.63 8.83
C VAL A 304 -11.19 15.87 10.31
N SER A 305 -12.23 15.93 11.13
CA SER A 305 -12.09 16.02 12.57
C SER A 305 -12.99 15.02 13.29
N VAL A 306 -12.44 14.38 14.30
CA VAL A 306 -13.12 13.40 15.14
C VAL A 306 -13.11 13.94 16.56
N LYS A 307 -14.27 14.04 17.20
CA LYS A 307 -14.35 14.43 18.60
C LYS A 307 -15.31 13.53 19.35
N GLY A 308 -14.95 13.12 20.56
CA GLY A 308 -15.89 12.40 21.38
C GLY A 308 -15.31 11.90 22.69
N ASN A 309 -16.09 11.05 23.34
CA ASN A 309 -15.73 10.46 24.62
C ASN A 309 -16.10 8.98 24.68
N VAL A 310 -15.30 8.23 25.41
CA VAL A 310 -15.49 6.81 25.68
C VAL A 310 -15.33 6.57 27.17
N ASP A 311 -16.32 5.93 27.76
CA ASP A 311 -16.33 5.49 29.16
C ASP A 311 -16.19 3.97 29.20
N THR A 312 -15.24 3.49 29.98
CA THR A 312 -15.07 2.07 30.30
C THR A 312 -15.35 1.88 31.78
N VAL A 313 -16.31 1.05 32.14
CA VAL A 313 -16.70 0.76 33.53
C VAL A 313 -16.41 -0.70 33.84
N LYS A 314 -15.77 -0.95 34.98
CA LYS A 314 -15.47 -2.30 35.44
C LYS A 314 -16.77 -3.06 35.71
N ASP A 315 -16.91 -4.24 35.10
CA ASP A 315 -18.05 -5.14 35.30
C ASP A 315 -17.59 -6.59 35.11
N GLU A 316 -17.31 -7.28 36.23
CA GLU A 316 -16.83 -8.67 36.21
C GLU A 316 -17.95 -9.69 35.91
N THR A 317 -19.20 -9.25 35.73
CA THR A 317 -20.34 -10.13 35.43
C THR A 317 -20.60 -10.31 33.93
N VAL A 318 -19.86 -9.57 33.09
CA VAL A 318 -19.94 -9.61 31.62
C VAL A 318 -19.79 -11.03 31.08
N LYS A 319 -20.63 -11.36 30.10
CA LYS A 319 -20.58 -12.63 29.35
C LYS A 319 -20.77 -12.35 27.87
N ILE A 320 -19.75 -12.66 27.08
CA ILE A 320 -19.78 -12.49 25.63
C ILE A 320 -20.26 -13.80 24.98
N ASN A 321 -21.37 -13.72 24.24
CA ASN A 321 -21.88 -14.82 23.44
C ASN A 321 -21.36 -14.68 22.01
N PHE A 322 -20.46 -15.56 21.60
CA PHE A 322 -19.89 -15.54 20.26
C PHE A 322 -20.88 -16.07 19.21
N PRO A 323 -20.91 -15.48 18.01
CA PRO A 323 -21.77 -15.96 16.94
C PRO A 323 -21.34 -17.34 16.46
N THR A 324 -22.33 -18.15 16.06
CA THR A 324 -22.10 -19.50 15.48
C THR A 324 -22.22 -19.52 13.96
N SER A 325 -22.91 -18.54 13.37
CA SER A 325 -23.08 -18.36 11.92
C SER A 325 -21.87 -17.60 11.37
N VAL A 326 -20.72 -18.28 11.26
CA VAL A 326 -19.43 -17.66 10.91
C VAL A 326 -18.80 -18.36 9.70
N LYS A 327 -18.59 -17.59 8.62
CA LYS A 327 -17.75 -18.00 7.48
C LYS A 327 -16.30 -17.63 7.75
N LYS A 328 -15.41 -18.62 7.77
CA LYS A 328 -13.96 -18.38 7.84
C LYS A 328 -13.42 -18.10 6.44
N LEU A 329 -12.61 -17.06 6.31
CA LEU A 329 -11.91 -16.67 5.08
C LEU A 329 -10.39 -16.63 5.33
N THR A 330 -9.60 -16.98 4.33
CA THR A 330 -8.16 -16.63 4.32
C THR A 330 -7.96 -15.13 4.10
N MET A 331 -6.75 -14.62 4.32
CA MET A 331 -6.44 -13.21 4.02
C MET A 331 -6.65 -12.91 2.53
N ASP A 332 -6.27 -13.84 1.63
CA ASP A 332 -6.49 -13.68 0.19
C ASP A 332 -7.98 -13.66 -0.18
N GLU A 333 -8.78 -14.55 0.40
CA GLU A 333 -10.24 -14.56 0.21
C GLU A 333 -10.88 -13.27 0.73
N TYR A 334 -10.40 -12.76 1.87
CA TYR A 334 -10.82 -11.49 2.44
C TYR A 334 -10.46 -10.31 1.54
N LEU A 335 -9.21 -10.21 1.08
CA LEU A 335 -8.76 -9.13 0.19
C LEU A 335 -9.52 -9.15 -1.15
N LYS A 336 -9.80 -10.33 -1.71
CA LYS A 336 -10.67 -10.49 -2.89
C LYS A 336 -12.08 -9.96 -2.65
N LEU A 337 -12.59 -10.12 -1.43
CA LEU A 337 -13.94 -9.69 -1.05
C LEU A 337 -14.04 -8.17 -0.91
N ILE A 338 -13.08 -7.54 -0.23
CA ILE A 338 -13.13 -6.10 0.06
C ILE A 338 -12.51 -5.22 -1.02
N MET A 339 -11.57 -5.76 -1.80
CA MET A 339 -10.83 -5.03 -2.83
C MET A 339 -10.73 -5.85 -4.13
N PRO A 340 -11.86 -6.21 -4.76
CA PRO A 340 -11.86 -7.06 -5.96
C PRO A 340 -11.07 -6.44 -7.12
N GLU A 341 -11.05 -5.11 -7.23
CA GLU A 341 -10.29 -4.38 -8.27
C GLU A 341 -8.78 -4.30 -8.01
N MET A 342 -8.30 -4.49 -6.77
CA MET A 342 -6.85 -4.62 -6.53
C MET A 342 -6.33 -6.03 -6.84
N ASN A 343 -7.23 -6.99 -7.06
CA ASN A 343 -6.90 -8.32 -7.53
C ASN A 343 -6.89 -8.39 -9.07
N THR A 344 -6.32 -7.38 -9.73
CA THR A 344 -5.81 -7.61 -11.09
C THR A 344 -4.62 -8.55 -10.93
N ASN A 345 -4.77 -9.81 -11.32
CA ASN A 345 -3.64 -10.70 -11.54
C ASN A 345 -2.69 -9.98 -12.49
N PHE A 346 -1.66 -9.30 -11.97
CA PHE A 346 -0.71 -8.58 -12.79
C PHE A 346 -0.01 -9.62 -13.65
N VAL A 347 -0.29 -9.57 -14.96
CA VAL A 347 0.36 -10.44 -15.93
C VAL A 347 1.47 -9.64 -16.58
N THR A 348 2.70 -10.11 -16.41
CA THR A 348 3.82 -9.59 -17.20
C THR A 348 3.70 -10.15 -18.61
N VAL A 349 3.84 -9.28 -19.60
CA VAL A 349 3.84 -9.68 -21.01
C VAL A 349 5.25 -9.49 -21.55
N ARG A 350 5.81 -10.55 -22.13
CA ARG A 350 7.12 -10.52 -22.79
C ARG A 350 6.98 -10.74 -24.28
N VAL A 351 7.80 -10.05 -25.06
CA VAL A 351 7.94 -10.29 -26.50
C VAL A 351 9.40 -10.64 -26.80
N ASN A 352 9.64 -11.86 -27.28
CA ASN A 352 11.00 -12.37 -27.57
C ASN A 352 11.98 -12.20 -26.38
N GLY A 353 11.47 -12.41 -25.16
CA GLY A 353 12.24 -12.33 -23.91
C GLY A 353 12.27 -10.95 -23.25
N GLU A 354 11.77 -9.90 -23.90
CA GLU A 354 11.79 -8.53 -23.39
C GLU A 354 10.42 -8.15 -22.80
N ASP A 355 10.41 -7.59 -21.59
CA ASP A 355 9.19 -7.12 -20.92
C ASP A 355 8.54 -5.95 -21.67
N ILE A 356 7.22 -5.99 -21.80
CA ILE A 356 6.42 -4.89 -22.33
C ILE A 356 5.89 -4.04 -21.19
N THR A 357 6.36 -2.80 -21.11
CA THR A 357 5.80 -1.78 -20.21
C THR A 357 4.46 -1.28 -20.75
N PHE A 358 3.49 -1.04 -19.87
CA PHE A 358 2.19 -0.48 -20.21
C PHE A 358 2.05 0.90 -19.56
N ASP A 359 1.97 1.95 -20.39
CA ASP A 359 1.98 3.35 -19.93
C ASP A 359 0.56 3.81 -19.52
N ASP A 360 -0.47 3.18 -20.10
CA ASP A 360 -1.88 3.41 -19.75
C ASP A 360 -2.30 2.43 -18.64
N MET A 361 -2.37 2.95 -17.41
CA MET A 361 -2.79 2.17 -16.23
C MET A 361 -4.23 1.68 -16.29
N GLU A 362 -5.06 2.21 -17.18
CA GLU A 362 -6.44 1.74 -17.42
C GLU A 362 -6.50 0.63 -18.48
N ALA A 363 -5.40 0.39 -19.20
CA ALA A 363 -5.29 -0.59 -20.26
C ALA A 363 -4.29 -1.73 -19.94
N LEU A 364 -4.07 -2.00 -18.64
CA LEU A 364 -3.20 -3.09 -18.18
C LEU A 364 -3.71 -4.47 -18.63
N PRO A 365 -2.82 -5.48 -18.73
CA PRO A 365 -3.22 -6.87 -18.94
C PRO A 365 -4.25 -7.35 -17.92
N GLN A 366 -5.27 -8.07 -18.38
CA GLN A 366 -6.33 -8.61 -17.52
C GLN A 366 -6.57 -10.09 -17.81
N ILE A 367 -7.00 -10.85 -16.81
CA ILE A 367 -7.49 -12.22 -17.01
C ILE A 367 -9.02 -12.17 -17.05
N ILE A 368 -9.61 -12.50 -18.20
CA ILE A 368 -11.06 -12.49 -18.44
C ILE A 368 -11.44 -13.82 -19.09
N ASN A 369 -12.41 -14.53 -18.49
CA ASN A 369 -12.82 -15.88 -18.92
C ASN A 369 -11.62 -16.85 -19.03
N ASP A 370 -10.77 -16.87 -18.01
CA ASP A 370 -9.54 -17.70 -17.96
C ASP A 370 -8.58 -17.46 -19.14
N ARG A 371 -8.61 -16.27 -19.74
CA ARG A 371 -7.70 -15.85 -20.81
C ARG A 371 -7.09 -14.50 -20.52
N THR A 372 -5.80 -14.36 -20.80
CA THR A 372 -5.14 -13.05 -20.79
C THR A 372 -5.64 -12.22 -21.96
N MET A 373 -6.17 -11.05 -21.61
CA MET A 373 -6.70 -10.05 -22.53
C MET A 373 -5.80 -8.82 -22.45
N LEU A 374 -5.45 -8.27 -23.61
CA LEU A 374 -4.65 -7.05 -23.70
C LEU A 374 -5.43 -5.95 -24.40
N GLY A 375 -5.18 -4.70 -23.97
CA GLY A 375 -5.62 -3.53 -24.70
C GLY A 375 -5.09 -3.57 -26.13
N ALA A 376 -6.00 -3.57 -27.11
CA ALA A 376 -5.66 -3.84 -28.50
C ALA A 376 -4.58 -2.90 -29.01
N ARG A 377 -4.73 -1.57 -28.82
CA ARG A 377 -3.71 -0.59 -29.22
C ARG A 377 -2.46 -0.68 -28.36
N THR A 378 -2.65 -0.67 -27.03
CA THR A 378 -1.58 -0.62 -26.03
C THR A 378 -0.52 -1.70 -26.21
N PHE A 379 -0.93 -2.88 -26.66
CA PHE A 379 0.00 -3.98 -26.94
C PHE A 379 0.33 -4.13 -28.44
N TYR A 380 -0.66 -4.22 -29.33
CA TYR A 380 -0.40 -4.64 -30.71
C TYR A 380 0.36 -3.58 -31.52
N GLU A 381 0.21 -2.29 -31.21
CA GLU A 381 1.00 -1.23 -31.83
C GLU A 381 2.48 -1.32 -31.41
N LYS A 382 2.77 -1.68 -30.15
CA LYS A 382 4.15 -1.89 -29.66
C LYS A 382 4.87 -3.02 -30.39
N ILE A 383 4.14 -4.03 -30.86
CA ILE A 383 4.71 -5.12 -31.69
C ILE A 383 4.59 -4.84 -33.21
N GLY A 384 4.31 -3.60 -33.61
CA GLY A 384 4.33 -3.16 -35.01
C GLY A 384 3.10 -3.53 -35.83
N ALA A 385 1.96 -3.81 -35.19
CA ALA A 385 0.67 -3.95 -35.89
C ALA A 385 -0.08 -2.62 -35.92
N LYS A 386 -0.98 -2.46 -36.90
CA LYS A 386 -1.96 -1.38 -36.96
C LYS A 386 -3.28 -1.84 -36.35
N VAL A 387 -3.89 -1.01 -35.50
CA VAL A 387 -5.16 -1.32 -34.83
C VAL A 387 -6.22 -0.28 -35.19
N ASP A 388 -7.22 -0.68 -35.97
CA ASP A 388 -8.35 0.16 -36.36
C ASP A 388 -9.62 -0.25 -35.61
N TRP A 389 -10.37 0.74 -35.10
CA TRP A 389 -11.67 0.54 -34.44
C TRP A 389 -12.79 1.10 -35.31
N ASN A 390 -13.86 0.32 -35.50
CA ASN A 390 -15.10 0.77 -36.14
C ASN A 390 -16.24 0.68 -35.12
N GLY A 391 -16.66 1.84 -34.61
CA GLY A 391 -17.70 1.93 -33.60
C GLY A 391 -19.11 1.59 -34.11
N LYS A 392 -19.37 1.71 -35.41
CA LYS A 392 -20.67 1.38 -36.00
C LYS A 392 -20.90 -0.13 -36.01
N ASP A 393 -19.88 -0.87 -36.44
CA ASP A 393 -19.94 -2.32 -36.57
C ASP A 393 -19.45 -3.03 -35.29
N LYS A 394 -18.97 -2.27 -34.30
CA LYS A 394 -18.32 -2.75 -33.07
C LYS A 394 -17.23 -3.76 -33.36
N THR A 395 -16.37 -3.43 -34.32
CA THR A 395 -15.27 -4.31 -34.75
C THR A 395 -13.92 -3.67 -34.51
N VAL A 396 -12.98 -4.46 -33.99
CA VAL A 396 -11.56 -4.14 -33.96
C VAL A 396 -10.84 -4.93 -35.05
N THR A 397 -10.03 -4.22 -35.83
CA THR A 397 -9.21 -4.78 -36.89
C THR A 397 -7.75 -4.62 -36.52
N VAL A 398 -7.02 -5.73 -36.41
CA VAL A 398 -5.57 -5.74 -36.17
C VAL A 398 -4.90 -6.22 -37.45
N THR A 399 -3.98 -5.42 -37.99
CA THR A 399 -3.28 -5.71 -39.25
C THR A 399 -1.78 -5.69 -39.03
N LYS A 400 -1.06 -6.73 -39.47
CA LYS A 400 0.40 -6.80 -39.40
C LYS A 400 0.94 -7.44 -40.67
N GLY A 401 1.75 -6.70 -41.43
CA GLY A 401 2.17 -7.15 -42.75
C GLY A 401 0.97 -7.42 -43.66
N SER A 402 0.87 -8.64 -44.19
CA SER A 402 -0.27 -9.08 -45.01
C SER A 402 -1.44 -9.65 -44.19
N ASP A 403 -1.24 -9.93 -42.90
CA ASP A 403 -2.23 -10.59 -42.08
C ASP A 403 -3.21 -9.58 -41.48
N LYS A 404 -4.50 -9.93 -41.52
CA LYS A 404 -5.60 -9.12 -41.02
C LYS A 404 -6.53 -9.96 -40.17
N ILE A 405 -6.74 -9.52 -38.94
CA ILE A 405 -7.64 -10.13 -37.97
C ILE A 405 -8.75 -9.15 -37.64
N VAL A 406 -10.01 -9.57 -37.78
CA VAL A 406 -11.19 -8.77 -37.43
C VAL A 406 -11.95 -9.49 -36.32
N LEU A 407 -12.07 -8.83 -35.18
CA LEU A 407 -12.86 -9.30 -34.04
C LEU A 407 -14.06 -8.39 -33.84
N THR A 408 -15.24 -8.99 -33.62
CA THR A 408 -16.46 -8.26 -33.28
C THR A 408 -16.67 -8.36 -31.77
N ILE A 409 -16.99 -7.26 -31.10
CA ILE A 409 -17.20 -7.25 -29.65
C ILE A 409 -18.33 -8.22 -29.28
N GLY A 410 -18.06 -9.09 -28.30
CA GLY A 410 -18.99 -10.11 -27.81
C GLY A 410 -19.17 -11.33 -28.70
N ALA A 411 -18.56 -11.38 -29.90
CA ALA A 411 -18.64 -12.55 -30.77
C ALA A 411 -17.66 -13.64 -30.34
N ASN A 412 -18.06 -14.91 -30.46
CA ASN A 412 -17.21 -16.07 -30.22
C ASN A 412 -16.44 -16.53 -31.47
N LYS A 413 -16.41 -15.70 -32.51
CA LYS A 413 -15.71 -15.93 -33.77
C LYS A 413 -15.00 -14.66 -34.22
N ALA A 414 -13.87 -14.83 -34.89
CA ALA A 414 -13.12 -13.78 -35.57
C ALA A 414 -12.90 -14.15 -37.04
N LEU A 415 -12.56 -13.16 -37.87
CA LEU A 415 -12.08 -13.37 -39.22
C LEU A 415 -10.56 -13.24 -39.24
N VAL A 416 -9.84 -14.30 -39.62
CA VAL A 416 -8.40 -14.27 -39.89
C VAL A 416 -8.20 -14.41 -41.39
N ASN A 417 -7.69 -13.35 -42.03
CA ASN A 417 -7.51 -13.29 -43.49
C ASN A 417 -8.78 -13.67 -44.28
N GLY A 418 -9.94 -13.24 -43.78
CA GLY A 418 -11.25 -13.49 -44.37
C GLY A 418 -11.87 -14.85 -44.07
N LYS A 419 -11.22 -15.71 -43.28
CA LYS A 419 -11.76 -17.00 -42.84
C LYS A 419 -12.26 -16.93 -41.40
N GLU A 420 -13.42 -17.50 -41.11
CA GLU A 420 -13.93 -17.61 -39.75
C GLU A 420 -13.08 -18.58 -38.91
N VAL A 421 -12.70 -18.14 -37.72
CA VAL A 421 -12.00 -18.94 -36.70
C VAL A 421 -12.69 -18.73 -35.36
N ALA A 422 -12.85 -19.80 -34.57
CA ALA A 422 -13.45 -19.73 -33.24
C ALA A 422 -12.52 -19.01 -32.25
N LEU A 423 -13.11 -18.22 -31.36
CA LEU A 423 -12.44 -17.57 -30.24
C LEU A 423 -12.70 -18.35 -28.96
N ASP A 424 -11.68 -18.47 -28.13
CA ASP A 424 -11.75 -19.03 -26.78
C ASP A 424 -12.25 -17.99 -25.76
N SER A 425 -12.05 -16.70 -26.01
CA SER A 425 -12.69 -15.60 -25.29
C SER A 425 -13.09 -14.49 -26.26
N PRO A 426 -14.31 -13.91 -26.15
CA PRO A 426 -14.73 -12.83 -27.03
C PRO A 426 -13.96 -11.53 -26.76
N ALA A 427 -13.78 -10.71 -27.79
CA ALA A 427 -13.31 -9.34 -27.61
C ALA A 427 -14.33 -8.53 -26.77
N THR A 428 -13.86 -7.69 -25.86
CA THR A 428 -14.71 -6.91 -24.93
C THR A 428 -14.26 -5.46 -24.83
N ILE A 429 -15.13 -4.59 -24.30
CA ILE A 429 -14.82 -3.20 -23.97
C ILE A 429 -14.90 -3.03 -22.45
N ILE A 430 -13.86 -2.48 -21.86
CA ILE A 430 -13.79 -2.14 -20.43
C ILE A 430 -13.26 -0.72 -20.34
N LYS A 431 -13.99 0.17 -19.64
CA LYS A 431 -13.60 1.58 -19.43
C LYS A 431 -13.10 2.24 -20.74
N ASP A 432 -13.89 2.10 -21.81
CA ASP A 432 -13.60 2.60 -23.16
C ASP A 432 -12.33 2.06 -23.86
N ARG A 433 -11.74 0.97 -23.33
CA ARG A 433 -10.62 0.25 -23.96
C ARG A 433 -11.09 -1.07 -24.54
N THR A 434 -10.65 -1.37 -25.76
CA THR A 434 -10.95 -2.66 -26.41
C THR A 434 -9.91 -3.70 -26.00
N TYR A 435 -10.38 -4.76 -25.37
CA TYR A 435 -9.59 -5.90 -24.91
C TYR A 435 -9.78 -7.10 -25.85
N ILE A 436 -8.67 -7.71 -26.27
CA ILE A 436 -8.68 -8.88 -27.16
C ILE A 436 -7.79 -10.00 -26.62
N PRO A 437 -8.09 -11.28 -26.91
CA PRO A 437 -7.34 -12.41 -26.38
C PRO A 437 -5.92 -12.45 -26.96
N VAL A 438 -4.92 -12.36 -26.08
CA VAL A 438 -3.52 -12.22 -26.50
C VAL A 438 -3.04 -13.42 -27.29
N ARG A 439 -3.40 -14.62 -26.84
CA ARG A 439 -2.98 -15.88 -27.45
C ARG A 439 -3.49 -15.98 -28.87
N PHE A 440 -4.81 -15.85 -29.06
CA PHE A 440 -5.46 -15.97 -30.36
C PHE A 440 -4.85 -15.01 -31.38
N VAL A 441 -4.77 -13.72 -31.05
CA VAL A 441 -4.34 -12.71 -32.01
C VAL A 441 -2.85 -12.82 -32.29
N SER A 442 -2.03 -13.17 -31.29
CA SER A 442 -0.59 -13.38 -31.50
C SER A 442 -0.30 -14.63 -32.34
N GLU A 443 -0.97 -15.75 -32.06
CA GLU A 443 -0.83 -17.00 -32.83
C GLU A 443 -1.32 -16.86 -34.27
N ALA A 444 -2.37 -16.07 -34.50
CA ALA A 444 -2.83 -15.73 -35.85
C ALA A 444 -1.81 -14.89 -36.65
N PHE A 445 -0.88 -14.18 -35.99
CA PHE A 445 0.27 -13.54 -36.62
C PHE A 445 1.53 -14.42 -36.66
N GLY A 446 1.41 -15.72 -36.33
CA GLY A 446 2.51 -16.68 -36.36
C GLY A 446 3.43 -16.65 -35.15
N TYR A 447 3.06 -15.95 -34.08
CA TYR A 447 3.79 -16.02 -32.82
C TYR A 447 3.40 -17.28 -32.03
N LYS A 448 4.30 -17.76 -31.19
CA LYS A 448 4.01 -18.73 -30.14
C LYS A 448 3.72 -17.99 -28.84
N VAL A 449 2.85 -18.56 -28.01
CA VAL A 449 2.49 -18.00 -26.70
C VAL A 449 2.63 -19.05 -25.61
N LYS A 450 3.52 -18.82 -24.65
CA LYS A 450 3.69 -19.63 -23.45
C LYS A 450 3.18 -18.85 -22.24
N TYR A 451 2.49 -19.55 -21.35
CA TYR A 451 2.04 -19.00 -20.08
C TYR A 451 2.83 -19.68 -18.97
N ASP A 452 3.40 -18.89 -18.07
CA ASP A 452 4.10 -19.35 -16.89
C ASP A 452 3.37 -18.85 -15.64
N ALA A 453 2.87 -19.80 -14.86
CA ALA A 453 2.12 -19.55 -13.63
C ALA A 453 3.07 -19.54 -12.43
N ASN A 454 3.98 -18.58 -12.39
CA ASN A 454 4.81 -18.35 -11.20
C ASN A 454 3.94 -17.86 -10.03
N GLU A 455 4.25 -18.29 -8.80
CA GLU A 455 3.44 -18.03 -7.58
C GLU A 455 3.28 -16.54 -7.20
N GLY A 456 4.00 -15.63 -7.88
CA GLY A 456 3.91 -14.17 -7.69
C GLY A 456 3.19 -13.43 -8.81
N MET A 457 3.82 -13.30 -9.98
CA MET A 457 3.24 -12.65 -11.16
C MET A 457 3.31 -13.61 -12.36
N PRO A 458 2.17 -14.03 -12.92
CA PRO A 458 2.16 -14.84 -14.12
C PRO A 458 2.80 -14.13 -15.31
N ILE A 459 3.47 -14.88 -16.18
CA ILE A 459 4.12 -14.34 -17.36
C ILE A 459 3.52 -14.93 -18.64
N VAL A 460 3.21 -14.06 -19.60
CA VAL A 460 2.85 -14.43 -20.97
C VAL A 460 4.03 -14.13 -21.89
N ASP A 461 4.70 -15.18 -22.33
CA ASP A 461 5.82 -15.13 -23.28
C ASP A 461 5.31 -15.26 -24.71
N ILE A 462 5.45 -14.19 -25.49
CA ILE A 462 5.05 -14.11 -26.89
C ILE A 462 6.32 -14.08 -27.74
N PHE A 463 6.47 -14.98 -28.69
CA PHE A 463 7.73 -15.05 -29.44
C PHE A 463 7.56 -15.57 -30.86
N ASN A 464 8.34 -15.03 -31.79
CA ASN A 464 8.37 -15.45 -33.20
C ASN A 464 9.75 -15.98 -33.63
N ILE A 465 10.59 -16.28 -32.65
CA ILE A 465 11.89 -16.94 -32.80
C ILE A 465 11.77 -18.42 -32.40
N THR A 466 12.80 -19.21 -32.64
CA THR A 466 12.83 -20.60 -32.15
C THR A 466 12.91 -20.63 -30.62
N GLU A 467 12.45 -21.72 -30.00
CA GLU A 467 12.53 -21.88 -28.54
C GLU A 467 13.97 -21.89 -28.03
N LYS A 468 14.89 -22.41 -28.86
CA LYS A 468 16.32 -22.36 -28.56
C LYS A 468 16.83 -20.91 -28.58
N GLU A 469 16.52 -20.15 -29.62
CA GLU A 469 16.91 -18.73 -29.70
C GLU A 469 16.29 -17.91 -28.55
N LEU A 470 15.06 -18.22 -28.15
CA LEU A 470 14.42 -17.58 -26.99
C LEU A 470 15.16 -17.93 -25.69
N ALA A 471 15.49 -19.21 -25.48
CA ALA A 471 16.25 -19.63 -24.31
C ALA A 471 17.63 -18.96 -24.27
N ASP A 472 18.33 -18.91 -25.42
CA ASP A 472 19.63 -18.23 -25.55
C ASP A 472 19.50 -16.73 -25.26
N LYS A 473 18.42 -16.07 -25.74
CA LYS A 473 18.12 -14.66 -25.45
C LYS A 473 17.83 -14.42 -23.97
N LEU A 474 17.02 -15.27 -23.34
CA LEU A 474 16.69 -15.15 -21.91
C LEU A 474 17.94 -15.32 -21.04
N LEU A 475 18.81 -16.27 -21.39
CA LEU A 475 20.12 -16.43 -20.73
C LEU A 475 21.01 -15.21 -20.94
N GLN A 476 20.98 -14.60 -22.12
CA GLN A 476 21.72 -13.36 -22.37
C GLN A 476 21.15 -12.20 -21.55
N ILE A 477 19.83 -12.02 -21.48
CA ILE A 477 19.17 -10.98 -20.70
C ILE A 477 19.50 -11.16 -19.21
N GLU A 478 19.32 -12.36 -18.66
CA GLU A 478 19.70 -12.72 -17.28
C GLU A 478 21.17 -12.38 -17.01
N LYS A 479 22.06 -12.68 -17.97
CA LYS A 479 23.48 -12.35 -17.86
C LYS A 479 23.75 -10.84 -17.89
N GLU A 480 23.05 -10.08 -18.73
CA GLU A 480 23.18 -8.62 -18.81
C GLU A 480 22.61 -7.93 -17.57
N GLU A 481 21.50 -8.41 -17.03
CA GLU A 481 20.92 -7.95 -15.76
C GLU A 481 21.87 -8.23 -14.59
N ASN A 482 22.46 -9.42 -14.55
CA ASN A 482 23.51 -9.75 -13.58
C ASN A 482 24.71 -8.82 -13.72
N TYR A 483 25.12 -8.47 -14.94
CA TYR A 483 26.17 -7.48 -15.14
C TYR A 483 25.80 -6.09 -14.62
N LYS A 484 24.59 -5.61 -14.88
CA LYS A 484 24.10 -4.33 -14.36
C LYS A 484 24.08 -4.31 -12.83
N MET A 485 23.52 -5.37 -12.22
CA MET A 485 23.49 -5.54 -10.77
C MET A 485 24.91 -5.51 -10.19
N LEU A 486 25.81 -6.35 -10.70
CA LEU A 486 27.19 -6.44 -10.23
C LEU A 486 27.99 -5.14 -10.46
N ALA A 487 27.76 -4.45 -11.58
CA ALA A 487 28.37 -3.16 -11.88
C ALA A 487 27.89 -2.06 -10.91
N SER A 488 26.60 -2.05 -10.57
CA SER A 488 26.05 -1.19 -9.52
C SER A 488 26.74 -1.49 -8.19
N MET A 489 26.79 -2.77 -7.78
CA MET A 489 27.40 -3.17 -6.51
C MET A 489 28.90 -2.84 -6.42
N LYS A 490 29.65 -3.07 -7.50
CA LYS A 490 31.10 -2.75 -7.58
C LYS A 490 31.40 -1.25 -7.57
N SER A 491 30.40 -0.39 -7.80
CA SER A 491 30.56 1.05 -7.65
C SER A 491 30.65 1.45 -6.17
N ASP A 492 30.02 0.67 -5.29
CA ASP A 492 29.82 1.02 -3.88
C ASP A 492 30.56 0.07 -2.90
N LEU A 493 30.91 -1.15 -3.32
CA LEU A 493 31.43 -2.23 -2.47
C LEU A 493 32.79 -2.78 -2.92
N LYS A 494 33.58 -3.30 -1.96
CA LYS A 494 34.83 -4.02 -2.26
C LYS A 494 34.54 -5.43 -2.79
N ASP A 495 35.50 -5.99 -3.54
CA ASP A 495 35.31 -7.26 -4.25
C ASP A 495 34.97 -8.45 -3.33
N GLU A 496 35.61 -8.52 -2.15
CA GLU A 496 35.35 -9.54 -1.13
C GLU A 496 33.94 -9.41 -0.52
N GLU A 497 33.40 -8.20 -0.46
CA GLU A 497 32.08 -7.90 0.06
C GLU A 497 31.00 -8.28 -0.95
N VAL A 498 31.23 -8.00 -2.24
CA VAL A 498 30.37 -8.44 -3.35
C VAL A 498 30.22 -9.96 -3.36
N VAL A 499 31.30 -10.73 -3.19
CA VAL A 499 31.20 -12.21 -3.17
C VAL A 499 30.41 -12.70 -1.95
N LYS A 500 30.57 -12.03 -0.80
CA LYS A 500 29.85 -12.38 0.43
C LYS A 500 28.35 -12.14 0.27
N THR A 501 27.95 -10.95 -0.18
CA THR A 501 26.58 -10.58 -0.57
C THR A 501 25.90 -11.66 -1.40
N LEU A 502 26.55 -12.02 -2.52
CA LEU A 502 25.91 -12.89 -3.51
C LEU A 502 25.55 -14.25 -2.91
N LYS A 503 26.43 -14.80 -2.07
CA LYS A 503 26.24 -16.10 -1.40
C LYS A 503 25.15 -16.10 -0.33
N GLU A 504 24.67 -14.93 0.07
CA GLU A 504 23.64 -14.79 1.09
C GLU A 504 22.26 -14.49 0.48
N LEU A 505 22.25 -13.82 -0.67
CA LEU A 505 21.02 -13.52 -1.41
C LEU A 505 20.62 -14.65 -2.35
N TYR A 506 21.59 -15.42 -2.87
CA TYR A 506 21.35 -16.42 -3.90
C TYR A 506 21.98 -17.76 -3.50
N GLU A 507 21.35 -18.85 -3.92
CA GLU A 507 21.85 -20.22 -3.75
C GLU A 507 21.65 -21.06 -5.02
N GLY A 508 22.30 -22.22 -5.08
CA GLY A 508 22.16 -23.15 -6.20
C GLY A 508 22.60 -22.58 -7.55
N GLU A 509 21.87 -22.95 -8.60
CA GLU A 509 22.21 -22.62 -9.99
C GLU A 509 22.23 -21.11 -10.27
N GLU A 510 21.36 -20.35 -9.61
CA GLU A 510 21.27 -18.89 -9.76
C GLU A 510 22.55 -18.21 -9.24
N LEU A 511 23.03 -18.62 -8.06
CA LEU A 511 24.30 -18.14 -7.50
C LEU A 511 25.48 -18.44 -8.44
N ASP A 512 25.53 -19.66 -9.00
CA ASP A 512 26.60 -20.07 -9.90
C ASP A 512 26.66 -19.18 -11.16
N LYS A 513 25.50 -18.85 -11.73
CA LYS A 513 25.40 -17.94 -12.89
C LYS A 513 25.87 -16.52 -12.55
N ILE A 514 25.49 -16.00 -11.39
CA ILE A 514 25.89 -14.64 -10.98
C ILE A 514 27.39 -14.58 -10.69
N LEU A 515 27.96 -15.60 -10.05
CA LEU A 515 29.40 -15.70 -9.81
C LEU A 515 30.19 -15.82 -11.12
N ALA A 516 29.66 -16.53 -12.13
CA ALA A 516 30.24 -16.58 -13.46
C ALA A 516 30.23 -15.19 -14.14
N ALA A 517 29.11 -14.47 -14.06
CA ALA A 517 29.01 -13.10 -14.58
C ALA A 517 29.99 -12.15 -13.86
N LYS A 518 30.18 -12.29 -12.54
CA LYS A 518 31.18 -11.53 -11.80
C LYS A 518 32.59 -11.81 -12.31
N ALA A 519 32.94 -13.09 -12.51
CA ALA A 519 34.25 -13.47 -13.02
C ALA A 519 34.52 -12.90 -14.43
N ASP A 520 33.49 -12.77 -15.26
CA ASP A 520 33.59 -12.13 -16.58
C ASP A 520 33.86 -10.62 -16.45
N LEU A 521 33.19 -9.91 -15.54
CA LEU A 521 33.44 -8.48 -15.27
C LEU A 521 34.82 -8.24 -14.65
N ASP A 522 35.27 -9.11 -13.75
CA ASP A 522 36.60 -9.01 -13.10
C ASP A 522 37.74 -9.10 -14.12
N LYS A 523 37.56 -9.92 -15.15
CA LYS A 523 38.53 -10.11 -16.23
C LYS A 523 38.44 -9.04 -17.31
N ASN A 524 37.36 -8.25 -17.34
CA ASN A 524 37.10 -7.27 -18.39
C ASN A 524 36.70 -5.90 -17.82
N PRO A 525 37.69 -5.05 -17.48
CA PRO A 525 37.45 -3.71 -16.93
C PRO A 525 36.65 -2.78 -17.87
N GLU A 526 36.78 -2.96 -19.19
CA GLU A 526 35.99 -2.18 -20.17
C GLU A 526 34.51 -2.57 -20.13
N LEU A 527 34.21 -3.86 -19.97
CA LEU A 527 32.85 -4.35 -19.81
C LEU A 527 32.22 -3.86 -18.50
N LEU A 528 32.98 -3.88 -17.40
CA LEU A 528 32.54 -3.30 -16.12
C LEU A 528 32.19 -1.82 -16.28
N LYS A 529 33.10 -1.05 -16.89
CA LYS A 529 32.86 0.38 -17.12
C LYS A 529 31.62 0.62 -17.99
N LYS A 530 31.43 -0.16 -19.06
CA LYS A 530 30.24 -0.08 -19.92
C LYS A 530 28.94 -0.20 -19.11
N TYR A 531 28.84 -1.20 -18.22
CA TYR A 531 27.64 -1.41 -17.43
C TYR A 531 27.47 -0.40 -16.29
N GLN A 532 28.56 0.11 -15.71
CA GLN A 532 28.49 1.24 -14.77
C GLN A 532 27.94 2.50 -15.44
N ASP A 533 28.40 2.82 -16.65
CA ASP A 533 27.92 3.97 -17.42
C ASP A 533 26.44 3.78 -17.83
N LEU A 534 26.03 2.56 -18.21
CA LEU A 534 24.63 2.24 -18.51
C LEU A 534 23.72 2.41 -17.30
N VAL A 535 24.08 1.85 -16.15
CA VAL A 535 23.29 1.98 -14.90
C VAL A 535 23.17 3.45 -14.49
N LYS A 536 24.26 4.21 -14.62
CA LYS A 536 24.25 5.65 -14.35
C LYS A 536 23.29 6.40 -15.29
N LYS A 537 23.35 6.11 -16.59
CA LYS A 537 22.46 6.72 -17.58
C LYS A 537 20.99 6.37 -17.33
N GLU A 538 20.68 5.10 -17.03
CA GLU A 538 19.32 4.68 -16.71
C GLU A 538 18.79 5.39 -15.46
N MET A 539 19.63 5.61 -14.42
CA MET A 539 19.26 6.45 -13.28
C MET A 539 19.06 7.92 -13.66
N GLU A 540 19.90 8.49 -14.53
CA GLU A 540 19.76 9.87 -15.01
C GLU A 540 18.48 10.07 -15.83
N ASP A 541 18.12 9.11 -16.69
CA ASP A 541 16.89 9.11 -17.50
C ASP A 541 15.65 8.97 -16.60
N LEU A 542 15.69 8.10 -15.58
CA LEU A 542 14.62 7.98 -14.56
C LEU A 542 14.42 9.24 -13.72
N LEU A 543 15.46 10.06 -13.58
CA LEU A 543 15.44 11.33 -12.85
C LEU A 543 15.26 12.55 -13.79
N GLY A 544 15.17 12.31 -15.10
CA GLY A 544 15.39 13.30 -16.16
C GLY A 544 14.15 14.03 -16.70
N ASP A 545 12.94 13.53 -16.44
CA ASP A 545 11.71 14.13 -17.00
C ASP A 545 11.25 15.44 -16.32
N ASP A 546 11.92 15.88 -15.24
CA ASP A 546 11.60 17.15 -14.57
C ASP A 546 12.27 18.39 -15.19
N LYS A 547 12.98 18.27 -16.34
CA LYS A 547 13.78 19.40 -16.89
C LYS A 547 13.49 19.85 -18.31
N GLU A 548 12.78 19.09 -19.14
CA GLU A 548 12.45 19.54 -20.53
C GLU A 548 11.07 20.21 -20.67
N GLU A 549 10.08 19.88 -19.83
CA GLU A 549 8.80 20.64 -19.82
C GLU A 549 8.94 22.06 -19.22
N ALA A 550 10.06 22.35 -18.55
CA ALA A 550 10.35 23.65 -17.96
C ALA A 550 11.07 24.64 -18.91
N LYS A 551 11.45 24.23 -20.13
CA LYS A 551 12.28 25.08 -21.02
C LYS A 551 11.60 25.59 -22.30
N GLU A 552 10.39 25.14 -22.63
CA GLU A 552 9.60 25.75 -23.71
C GLU A 552 8.49 26.70 -23.24
N ALA A 553 8.27 26.83 -21.92
CA ALA A 553 7.25 27.73 -21.37
C ALA A 553 7.72 29.18 -21.11
N ASP A 554 8.92 29.57 -21.56
CA ASP A 554 9.49 30.90 -21.26
C ASP A 554 9.48 31.89 -22.44
N LYS A 555 8.65 31.64 -23.46
CA LYS A 555 8.39 32.62 -24.54
C LYS A 555 6.94 32.68 -24.99
N LYS A 556 6.08 33.22 -24.12
CA LYS A 556 5.13 34.32 -24.37
C LYS A 556 4.00 34.27 -23.34
N GLU A 557 3.79 35.41 -22.70
CA GLU A 557 2.69 35.68 -21.77
C GLU A 557 1.33 35.47 -22.44
N ASP A 558 0.41 34.81 -21.72
CA ASP A 558 -0.92 35.37 -21.45
C ASP A 558 -1.45 34.81 -20.11
N LYS A 559 -1.99 35.70 -19.28
CA LYS A 559 -2.39 35.42 -17.89
C LYS A 559 -3.67 34.56 -17.78
N GLU A 560 -4.49 34.46 -18.82
CA GLU A 560 -5.74 33.68 -18.79
C GLU A 560 -5.51 32.16 -18.85
N VAL A 561 -4.45 31.68 -19.53
CA VAL A 561 -4.18 30.23 -19.68
C VAL A 561 -3.59 29.59 -18.41
N LYS A 562 -3.06 30.41 -17.49
CA LYS A 562 -2.55 29.93 -16.19
C LYS A 562 -3.65 29.67 -15.18
N GLU A 563 -4.75 30.41 -15.22
CA GLU A 563 -5.87 30.19 -14.30
C GLU A 563 -6.68 28.93 -14.70
N GLU A 564 -6.85 28.70 -16.01
CA GLU A 564 -7.58 27.55 -16.54
C GLU A 564 -6.82 26.21 -16.33
N LYS A 565 -5.48 26.20 -16.50
CA LYS A 565 -4.64 25.00 -16.24
C LYS A 565 -4.40 24.71 -14.76
N VAL A 566 -4.49 25.72 -13.89
CA VAL A 566 -4.45 25.52 -12.44
C VAL A 566 -5.81 25.00 -11.95
N ALA A 567 -6.92 25.50 -12.48
CA ALA A 567 -8.26 24.96 -12.21
C ALA A 567 -8.35 23.47 -12.58
N GLU A 568 -7.97 23.08 -13.81
CA GLU A 568 -8.05 21.68 -14.28
C GLU A 568 -7.14 20.71 -13.47
N LYS A 569 -5.99 21.20 -12.99
CA LYS A 569 -5.05 20.43 -12.15
C LYS A 569 -5.54 20.30 -10.71
N THR A 570 -6.31 21.29 -10.24
CA THR A 570 -6.92 21.30 -8.91
C THR A 570 -8.21 20.49 -8.88
N GLU A 571 -8.98 20.50 -9.97
CA GLU A 571 -10.16 19.67 -10.20
C GLU A 571 -9.77 18.18 -10.22
N LYS A 572 -8.78 17.77 -11.02
CA LYS A 572 -8.25 16.38 -11.03
C LYS A 572 -7.64 15.94 -9.68
N SER A 573 -7.09 16.87 -8.91
CA SER A 573 -6.54 16.58 -7.57
C SER A 573 -7.65 16.43 -6.52
N ALA A 574 -8.71 17.24 -6.60
CA ALA A 574 -9.90 17.14 -5.77
C ALA A 574 -10.70 15.87 -6.10
N GLU A 575 -10.80 15.50 -7.38
CA GLU A 575 -11.44 14.28 -7.85
C GLU A 575 -10.67 13.02 -7.41
N LYS A 576 -9.33 13.07 -7.45
CA LYS A 576 -8.44 12.01 -6.95
C LYS A 576 -8.48 11.89 -5.43
N ALA A 577 -8.51 13.02 -4.71
CA ALA A 577 -8.67 13.03 -3.26
C ALA A 577 -10.07 12.55 -2.83
N ALA A 578 -11.11 12.90 -3.58
CA ALA A 578 -12.46 12.38 -3.39
C ALA A 578 -12.49 10.86 -3.66
N LYS A 579 -11.92 10.37 -4.77
CA LYS A 579 -11.81 8.93 -5.09
C LYS A 579 -11.03 8.15 -4.01
N ILE A 580 -9.98 8.72 -3.44
CA ILE A 580 -9.25 8.15 -2.30
C ILE A 580 -10.09 8.17 -1.02
N LEU A 581 -10.81 9.26 -0.72
CA LEU A 581 -11.72 9.30 0.41
C LEU A 581 -12.85 8.26 0.26
N PHE A 582 -13.38 8.10 -0.95
CA PHE A 582 -14.40 7.11 -1.29
C PHE A 582 -13.87 5.68 -1.23
N SER A 583 -12.61 5.43 -1.55
CA SER A 583 -11.96 4.11 -1.37
C SER A 583 -11.56 3.81 0.07
N VAL A 584 -11.52 4.81 0.94
CA VAL A 584 -11.28 4.65 2.39
C VAL A 584 -12.61 4.46 3.15
N ILE A 585 -13.72 4.92 2.58
CA ILE A 585 -15.08 4.74 3.11
C ILE A 585 -15.71 3.42 2.65
N LYS A 586 -15.37 2.95 1.44
CA LYS A 586 -15.76 1.64 0.89
C LYS A 586 -14.82 0.55 1.39
#